data_AF-A0A662YY56-F1
#
_entry.id   AF-A0A662YY56-F1
#
_cell.length_a   1.000
_cell.length_b   1.000
_cell.length_c   1.000
_cell.angle_alpha   90.00
_cell.angle_beta   90.00
_cell.angle_gamma   90.00
#
_symmetry.space_group_name_H-M   'P 1'
#
loop_
_entity.id
_entity.type
_entity.pdbx_description
1 polymer ?
#
loop_
_entity_poly.entity_id
_entity_poly.type
_entity_poly.pdbx_seq_one_letter_code
_entity_poly.pdbx_strand_id
1 'polypeptide(L)'
;MPSPVRTVIVADFDNDQELEVFFNNIAYRGSSANRIFRVSRRDHADPLIEELSVGEAAEADGRGTGAAVTDFDGDGKLDLIVAHGESVAQPLSIYKVNQGSANNWLRVIPRTRFGSFARGAKVVVYTKKSGPHTRIIDGGSGYLCEMEPVAHFGLGKDSVTTVEVRWPDGSSVARPLVASEMNSVLEIPYPQTEGKEQPAEIECGQGFAADEKGLCTDKDECTEFPSVCSGDRPVCINTFGGYKCRPNKRCGHGFEPNEDGTACVDIDECSLGLSECSQSEGSFSCQCNSGYWLSSSGECADVDECQEQSGVCEQAGHSDHDSFHCHCQAGYSLGADRKTCLLA
;
A
#
# COMPACT_ATOMS: atom_id res chain seq x y z
N MET A 1 13.19 12.67 -5.73
CA MET A 1 12.37 12.73 -6.96
C MET A 1 11.32 11.63 -6.89
N PRO A 2 10.04 11.93 -7.14
CA PRO A 2 9.00 10.91 -7.24
C PRO A 2 9.37 9.89 -8.33
N SER A 3 9.14 8.59 -8.06
CA SER A 3 9.25 7.52 -9.07
C SER A 3 7.87 7.24 -9.65
N PRO A 4 7.76 6.84 -10.93
CA PRO A 4 6.54 6.30 -11.50
C PRO A 4 6.33 4.85 -11.04
N VAL A 5 6.10 4.67 -9.73
CA VAL A 5 5.90 3.34 -9.14
C VAL A 5 4.56 2.78 -9.63
N ARG A 6 4.59 1.57 -10.19
CA ARG A 6 3.42 0.86 -10.68
C ARG A 6 2.91 -0.17 -9.69
N THR A 7 3.82 -0.97 -9.15
CA THR A 7 3.52 -1.93 -8.10
C THR A 7 4.57 -1.88 -7.01
N VAL A 8 4.14 -2.20 -5.79
CA VAL A 8 4.99 -2.31 -4.60
C VAL A 8 4.90 -3.73 -4.11
N ILE A 9 6.05 -4.32 -3.82
CA ILE A 9 6.16 -5.68 -3.29
C ILE A 9 6.83 -5.57 -1.93
N VAL A 10 6.27 -6.24 -0.93
CA VAL A 10 6.86 -6.31 0.41
C VAL A 10 7.11 -7.76 0.76
N ALA A 11 8.37 -8.13 0.97
CA ALA A 11 8.77 -9.49 1.26
C ALA A 11 10.10 -9.52 2.03
N ASP A 12 10.32 -10.59 2.78
CA ASP A 12 11.61 -10.90 3.42
C ASP A 12 12.41 -11.76 2.44
N PHE A 13 13.26 -11.11 1.65
CA PHE A 13 13.93 -11.74 0.50
C PHE A 13 15.17 -12.53 0.91
N ASP A 14 15.87 -12.09 1.95
CA ASP A 14 17.11 -12.69 2.45
C ASP A 14 16.90 -13.48 3.76
N ASN A 15 15.66 -13.70 4.15
CA ASN A 15 15.24 -14.47 5.32
C ASN A 15 15.79 -13.91 6.64
N ASP A 16 16.05 -12.61 6.75
CA ASP A 16 16.67 -12.00 7.93
C ASP A 16 15.67 -11.57 9.03
N GLN A 17 14.36 -11.73 8.78
CA GLN A 17 13.20 -11.32 9.58
C GLN A 17 12.76 -9.86 9.38
N GLU A 18 13.49 -9.08 8.60
CA GLU A 18 13.05 -7.76 8.17
C GLU A 18 12.31 -7.87 6.83
N LEU A 19 11.52 -6.85 6.51
CA LEU A 19 10.83 -6.78 5.23
C LEU A 19 11.53 -5.76 4.35
N GLU A 20 11.78 -6.14 3.10
CA GLU A 20 12.18 -5.21 2.06
C GLU A 20 10.96 -4.78 1.24
N VAL A 21 11.02 -3.54 0.79
CA VAL A 21 10.01 -2.90 -0.05
C VAL A 21 10.62 -2.68 -1.43
N PHE A 22 10.16 -3.44 -2.42
CA PHE A 22 10.56 -3.30 -3.81
C PHE A 22 9.57 -2.43 -4.58
N PHE A 23 10.08 -1.41 -5.27
CA PHE A 23 9.35 -0.53 -6.16
C PHE A 23 9.60 -0.94 -7.60
N ASN A 24 8.53 -1.42 -8.25
CA ASN A 24 8.52 -1.70 -9.67
C ASN A 24 8.03 -0.47 -10.43
N ASN A 25 8.88 0.08 -11.30
CA ASN A 25 8.59 1.32 -12.01
C ASN A 25 8.11 1.07 -13.43
N ILE A 26 7.21 1.96 -13.88
CA ILE A 26 6.76 2.06 -15.27
C ILE A 26 7.05 3.46 -15.83
N ALA A 27 8.19 3.61 -16.49
CA ALA A 27 8.53 4.79 -17.25
C ALA A 27 7.82 4.76 -18.62
N TYR A 28 7.06 5.80 -18.92
CA TYR A 28 6.52 6.05 -20.27
C TYR A 28 7.49 6.87 -21.11
N ARG A 29 8.19 7.83 -20.48
CA ARG A 29 9.20 8.69 -21.09
C ARG A 29 10.46 8.70 -20.22
N GLY A 30 11.63 8.54 -20.84
CA GLY A 30 12.90 8.43 -20.11
C GLY A 30 13.10 7.07 -19.44
N SER A 31 13.96 7.04 -18.43
CA SER A 31 14.39 5.86 -17.69
C SER A 31 14.08 6.03 -16.21
N SER A 32 13.51 5.02 -15.55
CA SER A 32 13.29 5.04 -14.11
C SER A 32 13.54 3.68 -13.48
N ALA A 33 14.75 3.48 -12.95
CA ALA A 33 15.17 2.22 -12.35
C ALA A 33 14.27 1.78 -11.19
N ASN A 34 14.01 0.49 -11.10
CA ASN A 34 13.43 -0.15 -9.91
C ASN A 34 14.35 0.08 -8.70
N ARG A 35 13.77 0.09 -7.51
CA ARG A 35 14.49 0.31 -6.25
C ARG A 35 14.00 -0.64 -5.18
N ILE A 36 14.85 -0.96 -4.22
CA ILE A 36 14.49 -1.77 -3.07
C ILE A 36 15.02 -1.13 -1.79
N PHE A 37 14.20 -1.16 -0.75
CA PHE A 37 14.50 -0.53 0.52
C PHE A 37 14.32 -1.52 1.65
N ARG A 38 15.27 -1.56 2.59
CA ARG A 38 15.05 -2.21 3.89
C ARG A 38 14.45 -1.20 4.84
N VAL A 39 13.41 -1.61 5.57
CA VAL A 39 12.73 -0.77 6.55
C VAL A 39 12.93 -1.35 7.94
N SER A 40 13.94 -0.85 8.66
CA SER A 40 14.25 -1.30 10.01
C SER A 40 13.55 -0.44 11.06
N ARG A 41 12.88 -1.08 12.02
CA ARG A 41 12.19 -0.38 13.11
C ARG A 41 13.20 0.25 14.08
N ARG A 42 12.85 1.41 14.64
CA ARG A 42 13.59 2.07 15.71
C ARG A 42 12.64 2.43 16.84
N ASP A 43 13.08 2.22 18.09
CA ASP A 43 12.29 2.58 19.26
C ASP A 43 12.16 4.10 19.37
N HIS A 44 10.91 4.58 19.45
CA HIS A 44 10.57 5.99 19.64
C HIS A 44 11.14 6.95 18.57
N ALA A 45 11.38 6.44 17.35
CA ALA A 45 11.85 7.24 16.23
C ALA A 45 11.29 6.70 14.91
N ASP A 46 11.37 7.51 13.86
CA ASP A 46 11.02 7.08 12.51
C ASP A 46 11.82 5.84 12.11
N PRO A 47 11.23 4.91 11.32
CA PRO A 47 11.95 3.76 10.82
C PRO A 47 13.19 4.20 10.03
N LEU A 48 14.26 3.42 10.14
CA LEU A 48 15.42 3.61 9.29
C LEU A 48 15.10 3.00 7.92
N ILE A 49 15.17 3.81 6.88
CA ILE A 49 15.00 3.38 5.49
C ILE A 49 16.38 3.35 4.84
N GLU A 50 16.83 2.17 4.45
CA GLU A 50 18.09 1.95 3.74
C GLU A 50 17.79 1.53 2.30
N GLU A 51 18.27 2.30 1.31
CA GLU A 51 18.21 1.86 -0.08
C GLU A 51 19.28 0.79 -0.32
N LEU A 52 18.83 -0.38 -0.75
CA LEU A 52 19.69 -1.51 -1.05
C LEU A 52 19.97 -1.60 -2.55
N SER A 53 21.06 -2.26 -2.91
CA SER A 53 21.32 -2.62 -4.30
C SER A 53 20.39 -3.75 -4.72
N VAL A 54 19.52 -3.49 -5.69
CA VAL A 54 18.63 -4.48 -6.30
C VAL A 54 19.32 -5.25 -7.46
N GLY A 55 20.59 -4.94 -7.76
CA GLY A 55 21.38 -5.63 -8.77
C GLY A 55 20.78 -5.51 -10.18
N GLU A 56 20.71 -6.62 -10.91
CA GLU A 56 20.16 -6.67 -12.27
C GLU A 56 18.67 -6.31 -12.31
N ALA A 57 17.95 -6.49 -11.20
CA ALA A 57 16.55 -6.10 -11.06
C ALA A 57 16.35 -4.58 -11.03
N ALA A 58 17.43 -3.78 -11.06
CA ALA A 58 17.35 -2.34 -11.15
C ALA A 58 16.69 -1.88 -12.45
N GLU A 59 16.85 -2.63 -13.55
CA GLU A 59 16.25 -2.36 -14.85
C GLU A 59 16.16 -0.86 -15.17
N ALA A 60 17.28 -0.25 -15.56
CA ALA A 60 17.43 1.21 -15.61
C ALA A 60 16.28 1.95 -16.33
N ASP A 61 15.72 1.32 -17.37
CA ASP A 61 14.62 1.89 -18.16
C ASP A 61 13.25 1.82 -17.45
N GLY A 62 13.05 0.93 -16.48
CA GLY A 62 11.84 0.81 -15.67
C GLY A 62 10.59 0.54 -16.51
N ARG A 63 10.42 -0.67 -17.00
CA ARG A 63 9.26 -1.03 -17.86
C ARG A 63 8.39 -2.12 -17.22
N GLY A 64 8.44 -2.22 -15.90
CA GLY A 64 7.68 -3.19 -15.15
C GLY A 64 6.20 -2.84 -15.14
N THR A 65 5.36 -3.82 -15.36
CA THR A 65 3.89 -3.67 -15.36
C THR A 65 3.24 -4.32 -14.15
N GLY A 66 3.91 -5.33 -13.60
CA GLY A 66 3.53 -6.07 -12.42
C GLY A 66 4.72 -6.90 -11.94
N ALA A 67 4.70 -7.29 -10.67
CA ALA A 67 5.75 -8.11 -10.08
C ALA A 67 5.14 -9.08 -9.05
N ALA A 68 5.73 -10.25 -8.92
CA ALA A 68 5.32 -11.26 -7.95
C ALA A 68 6.55 -11.86 -7.27
N VAL A 69 6.35 -12.40 -6.07
CA VAL A 69 7.38 -13.12 -5.34
C VAL A 69 6.96 -14.56 -5.11
N THR A 70 7.90 -15.47 -5.29
CA THR A 70 7.76 -16.90 -5.05
C THR A 70 9.14 -17.50 -4.95
N ASP A 71 9.33 -18.51 -4.12
CA ASP A 71 10.55 -19.32 -4.15
C ASP A 71 10.38 -20.38 -5.26
N PHE A 72 10.93 -20.06 -6.44
CA PHE A 72 10.69 -20.77 -7.71
C PHE A 72 11.62 -21.98 -7.87
N ASP A 73 12.81 -21.93 -7.27
CA ASP A 73 13.79 -23.02 -7.32
C ASP A 73 13.78 -23.94 -6.09
N GLY A 74 12.99 -23.59 -5.07
CA GLY A 74 12.79 -24.39 -3.87
C GLY A 74 13.95 -24.29 -2.88
N ASP A 75 14.76 -23.23 -2.95
CA ASP A 75 15.88 -23.00 -2.04
C ASP A 75 15.48 -22.27 -0.73
N GLY A 76 14.23 -21.80 -0.67
CA GLY A 76 13.65 -21.12 0.49
C GLY A 76 13.85 -19.62 0.53
N LYS A 77 14.52 -19.02 -0.44
CA LYS A 77 14.57 -17.56 -0.62
C LYS A 77 13.57 -17.17 -1.68
N LEU A 78 12.89 -16.05 -1.46
CA LEU A 78 11.90 -15.57 -2.42
C LEU A 78 12.61 -14.99 -3.65
N ASP A 79 12.23 -15.47 -4.83
CA ASP A 79 12.62 -14.89 -6.11
C ASP A 79 11.64 -13.80 -6.51
N LEU A 80 12.13 -12.79 -7.22
CA LEU A 80 11.34 -11.70 -7.78
C LEU A 80 11.08 -11.95 -9.26
N ILE A 81 9.82 -12.00 -9.66
CA ILE A 81 9.39 -12.11 -11.04
C ILE A 81 8.82 -10.76 -11.46
N VAL A 82 9.35 -10.17 -12.55
CA VAL A 82 8.88 -8.90 -13.09
C VAL A 82 8.27 -9.13 -14.47
N ALA A 83 7.00 -8.75 -14.61
CA ALA A 83 6.28 -8.73 -15.87
C ALA A 83 6.44 -7.39 -16.57
N HIS A 84 6.45 -7.46 -17.91
CA HIS A 84 6.60 -6.31 -18.80
C HIS A 84 5.57 -6.38 -19.92
N GLY A 85 5.49 -5.32 -20.73
CA GLY A 85 4.78 -5.36 -22.00
C GLY A 85 3.72 -4.28 -22.22
N GLU A 86 3.39 -3.47 -21.21
CA GLU A 86 2.40 -2.38 -21.35
C GLU A 86 3.00 -1.20 -22.13
N SER A 87 4.17 -0.72 -21.71
CA SER A 87 4.83 0.43 -22.36
C SER A 87 5.68 0.02 -23.56
N VAL A 88 6.37 -1.12 -23.47
CA VAL A 88 7.28 -1.64 -24.51
C VAL A 88 7.32 -3.16 -24.40
N ALA A 89 7.44 -3.87 -25.54
CA ALA A 89 7.64 -5.32 -25.55
C ALA A 89 8.98 -5.70 -24.90
N GLN A 90 8.91 -6.48 -23.83
CA GLN A 90 10.07 -7.03 -23.11
C GLN A 90 9.73 -8.41 -22.55
N PRO A 91 10.71 -9.32 -22.42
CA PRO A 91 10.50 -10.64 -21.84
C PRO A 91 10.22 -10.55 -20.34
N LEU A 92 9.59 -11.58 -19.78
CA LEU A 92 9.49 -11.78 -18.33
C LEU A 92 10.90 -11.93 -17.73
N SER A 93 11.17 -11.19 -16.65
CA SER A 93 12.44 -11.26 -15.92
C SER A 93 12.26 -11.98 -14.59
N ILE A 94 13.26 -12.77 -14.18
CA ILE A 94 13.30 -13.43 -12.87
C ILE A 94 14.64 -13.10 -12.21
N TYR A 95 14.59 -12.64 -10.97
CA TYR A 95 15.74 -12.23 -10.19
C TYR A 95 15.82 -13.01 -8.89
N LYS A 96 16.99 -13.58 -8.65
CA LYS A 96 17.26 -14.42 -7.48
C LYS A 96 18.03 -13.66 -6.42
N VAL A 97 17.76 -14.01 -5.18
CA VAL A 97 18.45 -13.40 -4.03
C VAL A 97 19.60 -14.30 -3.59
N ASN A 98 20.80 -13.72 -3.60
CA ASN A 98 22.05 -14.42 -3.26
C ASN A 98 22.45 -14.26 -1.78
N GLN A 99 21.80 -13.35 -1.06
CA GLN A 99 22.04 -13.09 0.36
C GLN A 99 21.23 -14.06 1.22
N GLY A 100 21.55 -14.17 2.51
CA GLY A 100 20.70 -14.93 3.43
C GLY A 100 20.81 -16.45 3.39
N SER A 101 21.78 -17.02 2.66
CA SER A 101 21.88 -18.49 2.46
C SER A 101 22.06 -19.32 3.75
N ALA A 102 22.47 -18.68 4.85
CA ALA A 102 22.62 -19.32 6.16
C ALA A 102 21.44 -19.02 7.11
N ASN A 103 20.42 -18.30 6.64
CA ASN A 103 19.25 -17.95 7.43
C ASN A 103 18.21 -19.06 7.36
N ASN A 104 17.54 -19.25 8.49
CA ASN A 104 16.44 -20.19 8.59
C ASN A 104 15.19 -19.60 7.94
N TRP A 105 14.35 -20.47 7.43
CA TRP A 105 13.08 -20.11 6.81
C TRP A 105 12.04 -21.20 7.06
N LEU A 106 10.78 -20.84 6.87
CA LEU A 106 9.68 -21.78 6.86
C LEU A 106 8.61 -21.30 5.89
N ARG A 107 8.09 -22.20 5.06
CA ARG A 107 6.96 -21.92 4.17
C ARG A 107 5.79 -22.80 4.58
N VAL A 108 4.60 -22.22 4.71
CA VAL A 108 3.40 -22.93 5.15
C VAL A 108 2.28 -22.77 4.13
N ILE A 109 1.76 -23.90 3.66
CA ILE A 109 0.68 -24.01 2.69
C ILE A 109 -0.56 -24.57 3.39
N PRO A 110 -1.48 -23.73 3.85
CA PRO A 110 -2.73 -24.22 4.40
C PRO A 110 -3.67 -24.65 3.26
N ARG A 111 -4.28 -25.83 3.41
CA ARG A 111 -5.23 -26.39 2.45
C ARG A 111 -6.66 -26.22 2.94
N THR A 112 -7.61 -26.11 2.01
CA THR A 112 -9.04 -26.20 2.33
C THR A 112 -9.45 -27.66 2.51
N ARG A 113 -10.68 -27.91 2.97
CA ARG A 113 -11.28 -29.25 3.05
C ARG A 113 -11.30 -30.03 1.72
N PHE A 114 -11.14 -29.33 0.59
CA PHE A 114 -11.12 -29.92 -0.75
C PHE A 114 -9.72 -29.91 -1.39
N GLY A 115 -8.68 -29.56 -0.64
CA GLY A 115 -7.29 -29.58 -1.12
C GLY A 115 -6.85 -28.33 -1.89
N SER A 116 -7.71 -27.33 -2.07
CA SER A 116 -7.31 -26.03 -2.64
C SER A 116 -6.48 -25.22 -1.66
N PHE A 117 -5.78 -24.19 -2.14
CA PHE A 117 -5.14 -23.21 -1.26
C PHE A 117 -6.17 -22.46 -0.41
N ALA A 118 -5.91 -22.33 0.89
CA ALA A 118 -6.83 -21.71 1.83
C ALA A 118 -6.66 -20.18 1.88
N ARG A 119 -7.15 -19.47 0.85
CA ARG A 119 -7.23 -18.00 0.86
C ARG A 119 -8.03 -17.51 2.08
N GLY A 120 -7.54 -16.45 2.72
CA GLY A 120 -8.04 -15.90 3.97
C GLY A 120 -7.58 -16.63 5.24
N ALA A 121 -6.84 -17.73 5.14
CA ALA A 121 -6.28 -18.39 6.31
C ALA A 121 -5.20 -17.52 6.96
N LYS A 122 -5.21 -17.46 8.30
CA LYS A 122 -4.16 -16.87 9.13
C LYS A 122 -3.18 -17.96 9.55
N VAL A 123 -1.91 -17.73 9.27
CA VAL A 123 -0.81 -18.60 9.69
C VAL A 123 0.03 -17.85 10.72
N VAL A 124 0.22 -18.44 11.89
CA VAL A 124 1.08 -17.93 12.95
C VAL A 124 2.18 -18.94 13.21
N VAL A 125 3.42 -18.49 13.24
CA VAL A 125 4.55 -19.29 13.71
C VAL A 125 5.09 -18.69 14.99
N TYR A 126 5.25 -19.52 16.02
CA TYR A 126 5.86 -19.13 17.28
C TYR A 126 7.33 -19.51 17.23
N THR A 127 8.23 -18.55 17.47
CA THR A 127 9.67 -18.79 17.48
C THR A 127 10.21 -18.91 18.91
N LYS A 128 11.49 -19.29 19.06
CA LYS A 128 12.12 -19.39 20.38
C LYS A 128 12.53 -18.05 20.95
N LYS A 129 12.82 -17.04 20.12
CA LYS A 129 13.43 -15.77 20.56
C LYS A 129 12.66 -14.54 20.08
N SER A 130 12.21 -14.51 18.83
CA SER A 130 11.58 -13.34 18.21
C SER A 130 10.07 -13.20 18.47
N GLY A 131 9.43 -14.23 19.02
CA GLY A 131 8.01 -14.23 19.33
C GLY A 131 7.13 -14.73 18.17
N PRO A 132 5.82 -14.41 18.17
CA PRO A 132 4.91 -14.87 17.13
C PRO A 132 5.03 -14.03 15.84
N HIS A 133 5.20 -14.68 14.70
CA HIS A 133 5.16 -14.06 13.38
C HIS A 133 3.86 -14.48 12.68
N THR A 134 3.19 -13.55 12.00
CA THR A 134 1.88 -13.79 11.36
C THR A 134 1.92 -13.48 9.87
N ARG A 135 1.25 -14.32 9.08
CA ARG A 135 0.95 -14.11 7.66
C ARG A 135 -0.50 -14.47 7.37
N ILE A 136 -1.09 -13.80 6.38
CA ILE A 136 -2.42 -14.10 5.86
C ILE A 136 -2.25 -14.61 4.43
N ILE A 137 -3.03 -15.62 4.04
CA ILE A 137 -3.03 -16.12 2.67
C ILE A 137 -3.97 -15.25 1.84
N ASP A 138 -3.46 -14.17 1.28
CA ASP A 138 -4.27 -13.17 0.56
C ASP A 138 -4.57 -13.58 -0.89
N GLY A 139 -5.61 -12.98 -1.49
CA GLY A 139 -6.05 -13.20 -2.89
C GLY A 139 -5.69 -12.07 -3.86
N GLY A 140 -4.60 -11.34 -3.56
CA GLY A 140 -4.14 -10.19 -4.34
C GLY A 140 -3.13 -9.40 -3.53
N SER A 141 -2.02 -8.97 -4.14
CA SER A 141 -0.94 -8.33 -3.37
C SER A 141 -0.15 -7.26 -4.15
N GLY A 142 -0.63 -6.88 -5.34
CA GLY A 142 -0.11 -5.74 -6.10
C GLY A 142 -0.94 -5.44 -7.34
N TYR A 143 -0.58 -4.36 -8.04
CA TYR A 143 -1.29 -3.96 -9.27
C TYR A 143 -0.98 -4.94 -10.40
N LEU A 144 -2.03 -5.54 -10.99
CA LEU A 144 -1.93 -6.56 -12.06
C LEU A 144 -1.09 -7.80 -11.69
N CYS A 145 -0.97 -8.13 -10.41
CA CYS A 145 -0.23 -9.29 -9.95
C CYS A 145 -0.85 -9.94 -8.70
N GLU A 146 -0.55 -11.23 -8.51
CA GLU A 146 -0.94 -12.01 -7.35
C GLU A 146 0.25 -12.86 -6.90
N MET A 147 0.52 -12.83 -5.61
CA MET A 147 1.61 -13.60 -5.01
C MET A 147 1.14 -15.02 -4.79
N GLU A 148 2.10 -15.93 -4.64
CA GLU A 148 1.78 -17.31 -4.33
C GLU A 148 0.96 -17.42 -3.02
N PRO A 149 -0.01 -18.36 -2.95
CA PRO A 149 -0.80 -18.64 -1.74
C PRO A 149 0.01 -19.37 -0.64
N VAL A 150 1.19 -18.86 -0.29
CA VAL A 150 2.11 -19.51 0.65
C VAL A 150 2.54 -18.51 1.72
N ALA A 151 2.38 -18.88 2.99
CA ALA A 151 2.89 -18.07 4.08
C ALA A 151 4.40 -18.31 4.21
N HIS A 152 5.19 -17.32 3.77
CA HIS A 152 6.64 -17.33 3.90
C HIS A 152 7.08 -16.63 5.19
N PHE A 153 8.02 -17.26 5.90
CA PHE A 153 8.67 -16.74 7.09
C PHE A 153 10.18 -16.85 6.95
N GLY A 154 10.86 -15.73 6.77
CA GLY A 154 12.28 -15.64 7.10
C GLY A 154 12.46 -15.57 8.61
N LEU A 155 13.42 -16.34 9.12
CA LEU A 155 13.60 -16.59 10.55
C LEU A 155 15.02 -16.25 11.03
N GLY A 156 15.90 -15.79 10.14
CA GLY A 156 17.27 -15.43 10.46
C GLY A 156 18.01 -16.56 11.16
N LYS A 157 18.32 -16.40 12.45
CA LYS A 157 18.96 -17.43 13.29
C LYS A 157 18.01 -18.07 14.30
N ASP A 158 16.74 -17.72 14.27
CA ASP A 158 15.73 -18.29 15.14
C ASP A 158 15.18 -19.61 14.59
N SER A 159 14.38 -20.30 15.38
CA SER A 159 13.73 -21.55 15.05
C SER A 159 12.29 -21.54 15.54
N VAL A 160 11.40 -22.12 14.75
CA VAL A 160 9.97 -22.24 15.08
C VAL A 160 9.75 -23.38 16.08
N THR A 161 8.87 -23.15 17.05
CA THR A 161 8.41 -24.13 18.05
C THR A 161 7.05 -24.68 17.70
N THR A 162 6.14 -23.82 17.22
CA THR A 162 4.74 -24.17 16.92
C THR A 162 4.28 -23.44 15.67
N VAL A 163 3.51 -24.14 14.83
CA VAL A 163 2.77 -23.55 13.71
C VAL A 163 1.28 -23.66 14.02
N GLU A 164 0.58 -22.54 13.92
CA GLU A 164 -0.87 -22.46 14.02
C GLU A 164 -1.45 -21.95 12.69
N VAL A 165 -2.50 -22.62 12.22
CA VAL A 165 -3.30 -22.19 11.08
C VAL A 165 -4.74 -22.02 11.55
N ARG A 166 -5.33 -20.88 11.22
CA ARG A 166 -6.75 -20.59 11.43
C ARG A 166 -7.41 -20.25 10.10
N TRP A 167 -8.51 -20.93 9.78
CA TRP A 167 -9.28 -20.73 8.56
C TRP A 167 -10.38 -19.68 8.77
N PRO A 168 -10.90 -19.07 7.68
CA PRO A 168 -11.96 -18.06 7.75
C PRO A 168 -13.25 -18.52 8.44
N ASP A 169 -13.53 -19.83 8.43
CA ASP A 169 -14.70 -20.41 9.10
C ASP A 169 -14.53 -20.60 10.62
N GLY A 170 -13.38 -20.18 11.17
CA GLY A 170 -13.05 -20.29 12.58
C GLY A 170 -12.34 -21.58 12.97
N SER A 171 -12.25 -22.57 12.07
CA SER A 171 -11.49 -23.79 12.32
C SER A 171 -10.01 -23.46 12.51
N SER A 172 -9.31 -24.21 13.35
CA SER A 172 -7.87 -24.05 13.56
C SER A 172 -7.15 -25.37 13.82
N VAL A 173 -5.85 -25.35 13.57
CA VAL A 173 -4.91 -26.42 13.89
C VAL A 173 -3.66 -25.76 14.44
N ALA A 174 -3.24 -26.17 15.63
CA ALA A 174 -1.93 -25.82 16.18
C ALA A 174 -1.12 -27.10 16.35
N ARG A 175 0.13 -27.10 15.88
CA ARG A 175 1.03 -28.24 16.06
C ARG A 175 2.45 -27.79 16.41
N PRO A 176 3.14 -28.51 17.31
CA PRO A 176 4.57 -28.36 17.48
C PRO A 176 5.32 -28.67 16.19
N LEU A 177 6.41 -27.93 15.95
CA LEU A 177 7.34 -28.17 14.85
C LEU A 177 8.56 -28.93 15.36
N VAL A 178 8.95 -30.00 14.67
CA VAL A 178 10.20 -30.70 14.98
C VAL A 178 11.37 -30.08 14.23
N ALA A 179 12.58 -30.17 14.78
CA ALA A 179 13.76 -29.50 14.19
C ALA A 179 14.09 -29.94 12.74
N SER A 180 13.71 -31.16 12.34
CA SER A 180 13.89 -31.66 10.96
C SER A 180 12.94 -31.04 9.94
N GLU A 181 11.92 -30.33 10.39
CA GLU A 181 10.95 -29.63 9.53
C GLU A 181 11.32 -28.15 9.31
N MET A 182 12.37 -27.66 9.96
CA MET A 182 12.94 -26.33 9.67
C MET A 182 13.46 -26.28 8.22
N ASN A 183 13.41 -25.11 7.60
CA ASN A 183 13.91 -24.87 6.23
C ASN A 183 13.23 -25.81 5.23
N SER A 184 11.90 -25.91 5.35
CA SER A 184 11.08 -26.75 4.50
C SER A 184 9.72 -26.10 4.21
N VAL A 185 9.00 -26.70 3.26
CA VAL A 185 7.63 -26.33 2.91
C VAL A 185 6.67 -27.29 3.62
N LEU A 186 5.79 -26.75 4.45
CA LEU A 186 4.80 -27.51 5.21
C LEU A 186 3.41 -27.37 4.59
N GLU A 187 2.81 -28.47 4.18
CA GLU A 187 1.38 -28.49 3.89
C GLU A 187 0.58 -28.78 5.16
N ILE A 188 -0.34 -27.89 5.51
CA ILE A 188 -1.23 -28.06 6.67
C ILE A 188 -2.64 -28.35 6.16
N PRO A 189 -3.14 -29.59 6.31
CA PRO A 189 -4.48 -29.94 5.88
C PRO A 189 -5.54 -29.27 6.75
N TYR A 190 -6.71 -29.02 6.17
CA TYR A 190 -7.88 -28.60 6.92
C TYR A 190 -8.26 -29.68 7.97
N PRO A 191 -8.62 -29.30 9.20
CA PRO A 191 -8.96 -30.26 10.25
C PRO A 191 -10.15 -31.14 9.84
N GLN A 192 -9.95 -32.47 9.90
CA GLN A 192 -11.02 -33.46 9.68
C GLN A 192 -11.89 -33.50 10.94
N THR A 193 -13.19 -33.31 10.80
CA THR A 193 -14.13 -33.30 11.94
C THR A 193 -14.43 -34.72 12.42
N GLU A 194 -13.55 -35.29 13.24
CA GLU A 194 -13.94 -36.28 14.24
C GLU A 194 -13.50 -35.80 15.62
N GLY A 195 -14.46 -35.35 16.42
CA GLY A 195 -14.26 -34.81 17.75
C GLY A 195 -14.22 -33.28 17.76
N LYS A 196 -15.35 -32.66 18.09
CA LYS A 196 -15.36 -31.29 18.62
C LYS A 196 -14.67 -31.34 19.98
N GLU A 197 -13.35 -31.24 20.03
CA GLU A 197 -12.74 -30.63 21.20
C GLU A 197 -13.25 -29.19 21.23
N GLN A 198 -14.05 -28.89 22.25
CA GLN A 198 -14.38 -27.51 22.56
C GLN A 198 -13.05 -26.77 22.68
N PRO A 199 -12.83 -25.68 21.91
CA PRO A 199 -11.61 -24.90 22.07
C PRO A 199 -11.48 -24.54 23.55
N ALA A 200 -10.28 -24.70 24.09
CA ALA A 200 -9.97 -24.16 25.41
C ALA A 200 -10.45 -22.71 25.44
N GLU A 201 -11.17 -22.34 26.50
CA GLU A 201 -11.74 -21.01 26.69
C GLU A 201 -10.64 -19.97 26.38
N ILE A 202 -10.86 -19.19 25.32
CA ILE A 202 -9.83 -18.28 24.81
C ILE A 202 -9.71 -17.14 25.81
N GLU A 203 -8.66 -17.16 26.64
CA GLU A 203 -8.26 -16.00 27.43
C GLU A 203 -7.70 -14.94 26.49
N CYS A 204 -8.53 -13.97 26.11
CA CYS A 204 -8.07 -12.84 25.31
C CYS A 204 -7.02 -12.04 26.08
N GLY A 205 -5.88 -11.76 25.42
CA GLY A 205 -4.84 -10.91 25.97
C GLY A 205 -5.35 -9.49 26.26
N GLN A 206 -4.58 -8.72 27.03
CA GLN A 206 -4.92 -7.34 27.37
C GLN A 206 -5.19 -6.50 26.10
N GLY A 207 -6.29 -5.73 26.11
CA GLY A 207 -6.74 -4.93 24.96
C GLY A 207 -7.64 -5.68 23.96
N PHE A 208 -8.02 -6.93 24.26
CA PHE A 208 -8.91 -7.73 23.41
C PHE A 208 -10.06 -8.34 24.23
N ALA A 209 -11.22 -8.48 23.60
CA ALA A 209 -12.39 -9.13 24.19
C ALA A 209 -12.93 -10.20 23.23
N ALA A 210 -13.45 -11.30 23.78
CA ALA A 210 -14.06 -12.35 22.99
C ALA A 210 -15.42 -11.87 22.46
N ASP A 211 -15.63 -11.97 21.16
CA ASP A 211 -16.93 -11.73 20.52
C ASP A 211 -17.91 -12.90 20.76
N GLU A 212 -19.14 -12.78 20.25
CA GLU A 212 -20.19 -13.82 20.36
C GLU A 212 -19.78 -15.19 19.78
N LYS A 213 -18.71 -15.24 18.97
CA LYS A 213 -18.15 -16.46 18.36
C LYS A 213 -16.90 -16.96 19.08
N GLY A 214 -16.52 -16.33 20.20
CA GLY A 214 -15.32 -16.66 20.97
C GLY A 214 -14.03 -16.19 20.31
N LEU A 215 -14.07 -15.29 19.33
CA LEU A 215 -12.88 -14.71 18.70
C LEU A 215 -12.47 -13.45 19.46
N CYS A 216 -11.18 -13.35 19.83
CA CYS A 216 -10.64 -12.11 20.39
C CYS A 216 -10.63 -11.02 19.34
N THR A 217 -11.51 -10.04 19.50
CA THR A 217 -11.55 -8.82 18.73
C THR A 217 -10.94 -7.69 19.55
N ASP A 218 -10.42 -6.69 18.83
CA ASP A 218 -9.95 -5.46 19.43
C ASP A 218 -11.01 -4.86 20.34
N LYS A 219 -10.62 -4.49 21.55
CA LYS A 219 -11.53 -3.91 22.52
C LYS A 219 -11.47 -2.40 22.37
N ASP A 220 -12.52 -1.78 21.85
CA ASP A 220 -12.59 -0.32 21.78
C ASP A 220 -12.83 0.28 23.17
N GLU A 221 -11.75 0.57 23.89
CA GLU A 221 -11.85 1.15 25.23
C GLU A 221 -12.40 2.59 25.22
N CYS A 222 -12.31 3.30 24.09
CA CYS A 222 -12.88 4.63 23.95
C CYS A 222 -14.42 4.59 23.94
N THR A 223 -15.00 3.55 23.34
CA THR A 223 -16.44 3.33 23.30
C THR A 223 -16.94 2.66 24.58
N GLU A 224 -16.23 1.65 25.08
CA GLU A 224 -16.64 0.92 26.29
C GLU A 224 -16.44 1.71 27.58
N PHE A 225 -15.41 2.54 27.64
CA PHE A 225 -15.07 3.34 28.82
C PHE A 225 -14.92 4.82 28.44
N PRO A 226 -16.02 5.59 28.38
CA PRO A 226 -15.99 7.01 28.01
C PRO A 226 -15.07 7.91 28.88
N SER A 227 -14.70 7.44 30.07
CA SER A 227 -13.81 8.12 31.02
C SER A 227 -12.41 7.48 31.11
N VAL A 228 -12.01 6.67 30.13
CA VAL A 228 -10.71 5.97 30.12
C VAL A 228 -9.53 6.93 30.05
N CYS A 229 -9.75 8.11 29.48
CA CYS A 229 -8.75 9.17 29.39
C CYS A 229 -8.88 10.19 30.53
N SER A 230 -7.75 10.61 31.09
CA SER A 230 -7.70 11.65 32.13
C SER A 230 -8.09 13.03 31.59
N GLY A 231 -8.54 13.93 32.48
CA GLY A 231 -9.01 15.27 32.11
C GLY A 231 -7.99 16.12 31.33
N ASP A 232 -6.69 15.88 31.53
CA ASP A 232 -5.61 16.58 30.82
C ASP A 232 -5.41 16.09 29.36
N ARG A 233 -5.95 14.92 29.01
CA ARG A 233 -5.87 14.31 27.67
C ARG A 233 -7.21 13.71 27.24
N PRO A 234 -8.26 14.52 27.05
CA PRO A 234 -9.64 14.03 26.97
C PRO A 234 -10.01 13.37 25.63
N VAL A 235 -9.14 13.39 24.62
CA VAL A 235 -9.44 12.79 23.30
C VAL A 235 -8.91 11.37 23.27
N CYS A 236 -9.81 10.39 23.25
CA CYS A 236 -9.48 8.97 23.14
C CYS A 236 -9.42 8.56 21.66
N ILE A 237 -8.38 7.81 21.28
CA ILE A 237 -8.21 7.20 19.98
C ILE A 237 -8.02 5.70 20.18
N ASN A 238 -8.93 4.90 19.64
CA ASN A 238 -8.82 3.46 19.69
C ASN A 238 -7.68 2.97 18.77
N THR A 239 -6.91 1.99 19.22
CA THR A 239 -5.79 1.39 18.48
C THR A 239 -5.85 -0.13 18.59
N PHE A 240 -5.28 -0.87 17.65
CA PHE A 240 -5.34 -2.33 17.74
C PHE A 240 -4.57 -2.84 18.97
N GLY A 241 -5.28 -3.43 19.94
CA GLY A 241 -4.76 -3.90 21.21
C GLY A 241 -4.70 -2.86 22.33
N GLY A 242 -5.33 -1.70 22.19
CA GLY A 242 -5.44 -0.71 23.27
C GLY A 242 -5.87 0.68 22.80
N TYR A 243 -5.56 1.73 23.55
CA TYR A 243 -5.98 3.10 23.21
C TYR A 243 -4.91 4.14 23.50
N LYS A 244 -5.00 5.28 22.82
CA LYS A 244 -4.17 6.46 23.08
C LYS A 244 -5.05 7.64 23.51
N CYS A 245 -4.63 8.33 24.56
CA CYS A 245 -5.26 9.58 25.00
C CYS A 245 -4.38 10.76 24.60
N ARG A 246 -4.96 11.74 23.92
CA ARG A 246 -4.27 12.99 23.55
C ARG A 246 -4.98 14.23 24.09
N PRO A 247 -4.25 15.34 24.28
CA PRO A 247 -4.85 16.63 24.61
C PRO A 247 -5.84 17.08 23.53
N ASN A 248 -6.89 17.79 23.93
CA ASN A 248 -7.76 18.49 22.99
C ASN A 248 -7.21 19.91 22.76
N LYS A 249 -6.14 20.02 21.95
CA LYS A 249 -5.63 21.33 21.56
C LYS A 249 -6.52 21.92 20.47
N ARG A 250 -7.22 23.00 20.79
CA ARG A 250 -7.96 23.77 19.78
C ARG A 250 -6.96 24.58 18.96
N CYS A 251 -6.96 24.35 17.65
CA CYS A 251 -6.14 25.09 16.70
C CYS A 251 -6.91 26.27 16.09
N GLY A 252 -6.16 27.29 15.65
CA GLY A 252 -6.73 28.42 14.92
C GLY A 252 -7.22 28.02 13.53
N HIS A 253 -7.90 28.94 12.83
CA HIS A 253 -8.31 28.71 11.44
C HIS A 253 -7.08 28.43 10.56
N GLY A 254 -7.16 27.42 9.68
CA GLY A 254 -6.04 26.98 8.83
C GLY A 254 -5.06 26.00 9.49
N PHE A 255 -5.32 25.57 10.73
CA PHE A 255 -4.45 24.63 11.43
C PHE A 255 -5.23 23.46 12.03
N GLU A 256 -4.63 22.27 12.01
CA GLU A 256 -5.13 21.08 12.66
C GLU A 256 -4.15 20.57 13.73
N PRO A 257 -4.62 19.89 14.79
CA PRO A 257 -3.72 19.29 15.77
C PRO A 257 -2.92 18.15 15.13
N ASN A 258 -1.62 18.10 15.40
CA ASN A 258 -0.75 16.98 15.00
C ASN A 258 -1.23 15.64 15.60
N GLU A 259 -0.66 14.51 15.14
CA GLU A 259 -1.04 13.17 15.62
C GLU A 259 -1.11 13.07 17.15
N ASP A 260 -0.10 13.64 17.84
CA ASP A 260 -0.02 13.65 19.30
C ASP A 260 -0.91 14.71 20.00
N GLY A 261 -1.57 15.59 19.25
CA GLY A 261 -2.44 16.66 19.75
C GLY A 261 -1.72 17.75 20.56
N THR A 262 -0.39 17.83 20.47
CA THR A 262 0.47 18.74 21.24
C THR A 262 0.78 20.03 20.49
N ALA A 263 0.78 19.99 19.16
CA ALA A 263 1.07 21.11 18.27
C ALA A 263 -0.08 21.31 17.28
N CYS A 264 -0.19 22.53 16.77
CA CYS A 264 -1.05 22.83 15.64
C CYS A 264 -0.14 22.88 14.42
N VAL A 265 -0.47 22.06 13.42
CA VAL A 265 0.21 22.01 12.14
C VAL A 265 -0.69 22.65 11.10
N ASP A 266 -0.06 23.33 10.15
CA ASP A 266 -0.74 23.96 9.03
C ASP A 266 -1.49 22.89 8.22
N ILE A 267 -2.74 23.15 7.85
CA ILE A 267 -3.49 22.25 6.98
C ILE A 267 -2.89 22.40 5.58
N ASP A 268 -2.49 21.31 4.93
CA ASP A 268 -1.98 21.40 3.56
C ASP A 268 -3.15 21.44 2.56
N GLU A 269 -3.73 22.62 2.33
CA GLU A 269 -4.83 22.77 1.37
C GLU A 269 -4.41 22.53 -0.09
N CYS A 270 -3.11 22.66 -0.41
CA CYS A 270 -2.57 22.37 -1.74
C CYS A 270 -2.55 20.86 -2.07
N SER A 271 -2.55 19.99 -1.05
CA SER A 271 -2.58 18.53 -1.24
C SER A 271 -3.89 18.01 -1.87
N LEU A 272 -4.93 18.84 -1.96
CA LEU A 272 -6.22 18.56 -2.60
C LEU A 272 -6.22 18.68 -4.14
N GLY A 273 -5.08 19.04 -4.76
CA GLY A 273 -4.90 18.94 -6.22
C GLY A 273 -5.41 20.13 -7.04
N LEU A 274 -5.29 21.36 -6.52
CA LEU A 274 -5.52 22.59 -7.30
C LEU A 274 -4.23 23.03 -8.02
N SER A 275 -4.37 23.52 -9.25
CA SER A 275 -3.25 24.00 -10.08
C SER A 275 -2.53 25.21 -9.45
N GLU A 276 -1.19 25.17 -9.46
CA GLU A 276 -0.24 26.16 -8.93
C GLU A 276 -0.65 26.80 -7.58
N CYS A 277 -0.80 25.94 -6.57
CA CYS A 277 -1.04 26.33 -5.19
C CYS A 277 0.27 26.62 -4.43
N SER A 278 0.30 27.70 -3.65
CA SER A 278 1.41 28.06 -2.76
C SER A 278 0.92 28.15 -1.31
N GLN A 279 1.53 27.34 -0.44
CA GLN A 279 1.23 27.35 1.00
C GLN A 279 1.78 28.62 1.66
N SER A 280 1.01 29.16 2.60
CA SER A 280 1.45 30.19 3.55
C SER A 280 1.02 29.78 4.96
N GLU A 281 1.66 30.30 5.99
CA GLU A 281 1.36 29.87 7.37
C GLU A 281 -0.08 30.28 7.76
N GLY A 282 -0.98 29.31 7.89
CA GLY A 282 -2.40 29.46 8.22
C GLY A 282 -3.34 29.77 7.04
N SER A 283 -2.85 29.69 5.79
CA SER A 283 -3.63 30.00 4.58
C SER A 283 -2.92 29.48 3.33
N PHE A 284 -3.64 29.32 2.22
CA PHE A 284 -3.05 29.01 0.92
C PHE A 284 -3.35 30.13 -0.09
N SER A 285 -2.56 30.21 -1.16
CA SER A 285 -2.91 31.03 -2.33
C SER A 285 -2.77 30.23 -3.61
N CYS A 286 -3.83 30.20 -4.41
CA CYS A 286 -3.86 29.55 -5.72
C CYS A 286 -3.60 30.58 -6.82
N GLN A 287 -2.66 30.27 -7.71
CA GLN A 287 -2.48 31.00 -8.96
C GLN A 287 -2.97 30.13 -10.11
N CYS A 288 -3.90 30.66 -10.90
CA CYS A 288 -4.38 29.97 -12.07
C CYS A 288 -3.40 30.11 -13.23
N ASN A 289 -3.24 29.03 -14.00
CA ASN A 289 -2.46 29.04 -15.23
C ASN A 289 -3.04 30.07 -16.22
N SER A 290 -2.22 30.51 -17.18
CA SER A 290 -2.70 31.39 -18.27
C SER A 290 -3.85 30.72 -19.02
N GLY A 291 -4.97 31.43 -19.20
CA GLY A 291 -6.23 30.87 -19.73
C GLY A 291 -7.28 30.55 -18.67
N TYR A 292 -6.98 30.77 -17.38
CA TYR A 292 -7.91 30.51 -16.27
C TYR A 292 -8.00 31.72 -15.33
N TRP A 293 -9.18 32.00 -14.78
CA TRP A 293 -9.41 33.01 -13.74
C TRP A 293 -9.75 32.36 -12.40
N LEU A 294 -9.34 33.00 -11.31
CA LEU A 294 -9.59 32.49 -9.95
C LEU A 294 -11.03 32.82 -9.53
N SER A 295 -11.85 31.79 -9.32
CA SER A 295 -13.23 31.91 -8.87
C SER A 295 -13.31 32.40 -7.42
N SER A 296 -14.50 32.84 -7.00
CA SER A 296 -14.76 33.20 -5.59
C SER A 296 -14.67 32.01 -4.62
N SER A 297 -14.67 30.77 -5.12
CA SER A 297 -14.42 29.54 -4.35
C SER A 297 -12.94 29.15 -4.28
N GLY A 298 -12.04 29.88 -4.95
CA GLY A 298 -10.61 29.55 -5.02
C GLY A 298 -10.27 28.47 -6.07
N GLU A 299 -11.19 28.18 -6.97
CA GLU A 299 -11.02 27.22 -8.07
C GLU A 299 -10.62 27.98 -9.35
N CYS A 300 -9.77 27.38 -10.17
CA CYS A 300 -9.42 27.94 -11.47
C CYS A 300 -10.49 27.58 -12.49
N ALA A 301 -11.26 28.59 -12.90
CA ALA A 301 -12.26 28.46 -13.95
C ALA A 301 -11.65 28.89 -15.29
N ASP A 302 -11.93 28.13 -16.34
CA ASP A 302 -11.47 28.41 -17.70
C ASP A 302 -11.98 29.78 -18.18
N VAL A 303 -11.12 30.56 -18.81
CA VAL A 303 -11.46 31.83 -19.44
C VAL A 303 -12.04 31.51 -20.82
N ASP A 304 -13.32 31.80 -21.03
CA ASP A 304 -13.91 31.64 -22.35
C ASP A 304 -13.40 32.74 -23.31
N GLU A 305 -12.30 32.47 -24.01
CA GLU A 305 -11.66 33.46 -24.89
C GLU A 305 -12.55 33.86 -26.07
N CYS A 306 -13.57 33.05 -26.40
CA CYS A 306 -14.57 33.37 -27.41
C CYS A 306 -15.51 34.51 -26.97
N GLN A 307 -15.70 34.71 -25.67
CA GLN A 307 -16.53 35.81 -25.14
C GLN A 307 -15.71 37.03 -24.71
N GLU A 308 -14.49 36.84 -24.20
CA GLU A 308 -13.67 37.95 -23.72
C GLU A 308 -12.90 38.68 -24.82
N GLN A 309 -12.52 38.01 -25.92
CA GLN A 309 -11.67 38.59 -26.96
C GLN A 309 -12.38 38.66 -28.32
N SER A 310 -12.85 39.85 -28.69
CA SER A 310 -13.46 40.10 -30.01
C SER A 310 -12.46 39.80 -31.15
N GLY A 311 -12.75 38.79 -31.96
CA GLY A 311 -11.95 38.43 -33.16
C GLY A 311 -11.19 37.10 -33.08
N VAL A 312 -11.41 36.25 -32.08
CA VAL A 312 -10.77 34.92 -31.97
C VAL A 312 -11.24 33.94 -33.05
N CYS A 313 -12.52 33.96 -33.40
CA CYS A 313 -13.10 33.19 -34.51
C CYS A 313 -13.83 34.13 -35.47
N GLU A 314 -13.71 33.92 -36.79
CA GLU A 314 -14.38 34.78 -37.78
C GLU A 314 -15.91 34.66 -37.74
N GLN A 315 -16.43 33.47 -37.42
CA GLN A 315 -17.87 33.20 -37.44
C GLN A 315 -18.40 32.70 -36.10
N ALA A 316 -18.14 31.43 -35.75
CA ALA A 316 -18.57 30.84 -34.49
C ALA A 316 -17.42 30.10 -33.83
N GLY A 317 -17.47 29.95 -32.50
CA GLY A 317 -16.47 29.20 -31.75
C GLY A 317 -17.05 28.66 -30.44
N HIS A 318 -16.37 27.67 -29.87
CA HIS A 318 -16.60 27.19 -28.51
C HIS A 318 -15.26 26.85 -27.86
N SER A 319 -15.19 26.99 -26.54
CA SER A 319 -14.00 26.74 -25.74
C SER A 319 -14.15 25.41 -24.98
N ASP A 320 -13.10 24.61 -24.97
CA ASP A 320 -12.93 23.38 -24.18
C ASP A 320 -11.76 23.58 -23.21
N HIS A 321 -11.60 22.69 -22.21
CA HIS A 321 -10.67 22.73 -21.04
C HIS A 321 -9.15 22.90 -21.30
N ASP A 322 -8.71 23.36 -22.46
CA ASP A 322 -7.34 23.82 -22.76
C ASP A 322 -7.24 24.49 -24.16
N SER A 323 -8.37 24.78 -24.84
CA SER A 323 -8.37 25.19 -26.26
C SER A 323 -9.69 25.80 -26.74
N PHE A 324 -9.64 26.66 -27.76
CA PHE A 324 -10.81 27.15 -28.48
C PHE A 324 -10.91 26.52 -29.88
N HIS A 325 -12.15 26.26 -30.32
CA HIS A 325 -12.47 25.62 -31.58
C HIS A 325 -13.45 26.47 -32.39
N CYS A 326 -12.99 27.01 -33.52
CA CYS A 326 -13.80 27.80 -34.44
C CYS A 326 -14.56 26.92 -35.44
N HIS A 327 -15.81 27.28 -35.71
CA HIS A 327 -16.71 26.64 -36.67
C HIS A 327 -17.14 27.61 -37.76
N CYS A 328 -17.19 27.11 -38.99
CA CYS A 328 -17.68 27.85 -40.15
C CYS A 328 -19.12 27.44 -40.50
N GLN A 329 -19.92 28.41 -40.95
CA GLN A 329 -21.26 28.20 -41.47
C GLN A 329 -21.23 27.46 -42.82
N ALA A 330 -22.38 26.91 -43.21
CA ALA A 330 -22.52 26.13 -44.44
C ALA A 330 -22.07 26.92 -45.68
N GLY A 331 -21.18 26.32 -46.49
CA GLY A 331 -20.57 26.95 -47.66
C GLY A 331 -19.15 27.50 -47.43
N TYR A 332 -18.59 27.31 -46.23
CA TYR A 332 -17.23 27.73 -45.87
C TYR A 332 -16.47 26.58 -45.20
N SER A 333 -15.14 26.59 -45.34
CA SER A 333 -14.19 25.65 -44.76
C SER A 333 -13.17 26.39 -43.90
N LEU A 334 -12.75 25.76 -42.80
CA LEU A 334 -11.84 26.38 -41.85
C LEU A 334 -10.42 26.48 -42.45
N GLY A 335 -9.87 27.70 -42.46
CA GLY A 335 -8.55 28.03 -42.97
C GLY A 335 -7.42 27.40 -42.13
N ALA A 336 -6.19 27.45 -42.67
CA ALA A 336 -5.02 26.84 -42.04
C ALA A 336 -4.66 27.46 -40.67
N ASP A 337 -5.09 28.69 -40.39
CA ASP A 337 -4.95 29.37 -39.10
C ASP A 337 -5.95 28.88 -38.04
N ARG A 338 -6.89 28.01 -38.42
CA ARG A 338 -7.99 27.48 -37.59
C ARG A 338 -8.91 28.56 -36.99
N LYS A 339 -8.92 29.77 -37.57
CA LYS A 339 -9.72 30.91 -37.11
C LYS A 339 -10.59 31.53 -38.21
N THR A 340 -10.11 31.50 -39.45
CA THR A 340 -10.75 32.13 -40.61
C THR A 340 -11.56 31.11 -41.43
N CYS A 341 -12.67 31.55 -42.00
CA CYS A 341 -13.58 30.74 -42.81
C CYS A 341 -13.47 31.12 -44.29
N LEU A 342 -12.95 30.19 -45.10
CA LEU A 342 -12.74 30.37 -46.54
C LEU A 342 -13.88 29.72 -47.32
N LEU A 343 -14.39 30.38 -48.36
CA LEU A 343 -15.46 29.83 -49.20
C LEU A 343 -15.05 28.45 -49.76
N ALA A 344 -15.91 27.46 -49.52
CA ALA A 344 -15.70 26.06 -49.91
C ALA A 344 -16.22 25.79 -51.33
#